data_AF-A0A5D0QN12-F1
#
_entry.id   AF-A0A5D0QN12-F1
#
_cell.length_a   1.000
_cell.length_b   1.000
_cell.length_c   1.000
_cell.angle_alpha   90.00
_cell.angle_beta   90.00
_cell.angle_gamma   90.00
#
_symmetry.space_group_name_H-M   'P 1'
#
loop_
_entity.id
_entity.type
_entity.pdbx_description
1 polymer ?
#
loop_
_entity_poly.entity_id
_entity_poly.type
_entity_poly.pdbx_seq_one_letter_code
_entity_poly.pdbx_strand_id
1 'polypeptide(L)'
;MTNSKNNSANYTVCPECHGRGKKRRKLRKKVRLQYQFALDVVKKINSKETTPICPRGHLYFCLKCSGSGLVSASHPPQADTENYPHVAIIGGGIGDVAFAVACIHRGIPFKLYERNSSFDERNQGYGRTLQQASKVVAG
;
A
#
# COMPACT_ATOMS: atom_id res chain seq x y z
N MET A 1 28.39 13.99 -19.65
CA MET A 1 27.03 13.87 -19.07
C MET A 1 26.19 13.02 -20.01
N THR A 2 26.07 11.72 -19.73
CA THR A 2 25.33 10.78 -20.58
C THR A 2 23.84 11.05 -20.44
N ASN A 3 23.20 11.33 -21.58
CA ASN A 3 21.77 11.53 -21.73
C ASN A 3 21.04 10.24 -21.31
N SER A 4 20.65 10.14 -20.04
CA SER A 4 19.82 9.04 -19.55
C SER A 4 18.45 9.22 -20.19
N LYS A 5 18.14 8.39 -21.19
CA LYS A 5 16.80 8.30 -21.75
C LYS A 5 15.88 7.91 -20.60
N ASN A 6 15.17 8.89 -20.05
CA ASN A 6 14.12 8.69 -19.05
C ASN A 6 12.99 7.91 -19.73
N ASN A 7 13.14 6.60 -19.79
CA ASN A 7 12.07 5.71 -20.19
C ASN A 7 11.03 5.82 -19.08
N SER A 8 10.00 6.62 -19.30
CA SER A 8 8.95 6.92 -18.30
C SER A 8 8.22 5.63 -17.96
N ALA A 9 8.75 4.89 -16.99
CA ALA A 9 8.16 3.65 -16.52
C ALA A 9 6.90 4.02 -15.73
N ASN A 10 5.74 3.83 -16.36
CA ASN A 10 4.47 3.94 -15.69
C ASN A 10 4.22 2.68 -14.86
N TYR A 11 3.46 2.82 -13.77
CA TYR A 11 3.09 1.70 -12.92
C TYR A 11 1.61 1.74 -12.60
N THR A 12 1.02 0.55 -12.53
CA THR A 12 -0.37 0.35 -12.14
C THR A 12 -0.47 -0.70 -11.04
N VAL A 13 -1.63 -0.75 -10.40
CA VAL A 13 -1.95 -1.76 -9.38
C VAL A 13 -1.78 -3.17 -9.94
N CYS A 14 -1.08 -4.03 -9.21
CA CYS A 14 -1.01 -5.44 -9.54
C CYS A 14 -2.41 -6.07 -9.44
N PRO A 15 -2.99 -6.59 -10.54
CA PRO A 15 -4.35 -7.13 -10.54
C PRO A 15 -4.44 -8.44 -9.75
N GLU A 16 -3.32 -9.14 -9.56
CA GLU A 16 -3.31 -10.42 -8.84
C GLU A 16 -3.52 -10.23 -7.33
N CYS A 17 -2.95 -9.18 -6.74
CA CYS A 17 -3.01 -8.90 -5.31
C CYS A 17 -3.77 -7.62 -4.97
N HIS A 18 -4.35 -6.95 -5.97
CA HIS A 18 -5.07 -5.69 -5.85
C HIS A 18 -4.28 -4.63 -5.07
N GLY A 19 -2.99 -4.50 -5.38
CA GLY A 19 -2.15 -3.45 -4.79
C GLY A 19 -1.60 -3.75 -3.40
N ARG A 20 -1.90 -4.93 -2.83
CA ARG A 20 -1.48 -5.30 -1.47
C ARG A 20 -0.03 -5.76 -1.38
N GLY A 21 0.56 -6.21 -2.49
CA GLY A 21 1.88 -6.86 -2.53
C GLY A 21 1.92 -8.24 -1.85
N LYS A 22 0.96 -8.55 -0.98
CA LYS A 22 0.83 -9.83 -0.29
C LYS A 22 -0.54 -10.44 -0.54
N LYS A 23 -0.57 -11.77 -0.54
CA LYS A 23 -1.77 -12.60 -0.64
C LYS A 23 -1.93 -13.44 0.61
N ARG A 24 -3.17 -13.81 0.92
CA ARG A 24 -3.47 -14.68 2.07
C ARG A 24 -3.65 -16.11 1.59
N ARG A 25 -2.96 -17.07 2.21
CA ARG A 25 -3.17 -18.50 1.93
C ARG A 25 -4.54 -18.93 2.47
N LYS A 26 -5.14 -19.94 1.82
CA LYS A 26 -6.27 -20.66 2.40
C LYS A 26 -5.86 -21.29 3.73
N LEU A 27 -6.79 -21.28 4.69
CA LEU A 27 -6.62 -22.01 5.94
C LEU A 27 -6.52 -23.50 5.67
N ARG A 28 -5.67 -24.20 6.44
CA ARG A 28 -5.64 -25.67 6.42
C ARG A 28 -7.00 -26.21 6.88
N LYS A 29 -7.46 -27.31 6.28
CA LYS A 29 -8.78 -27.93 6.56
C LYS A 29 -9.00 -28.14 8.06
N LYS A 30 -8.00 -28.67 8.78
CA LYS A 30 -8.05 -28.91 10.23
C LYS A 30 -8.35 -27.63 11.03
N VAL A 31 -7.63 -26.54 10.75
CA VAL A 31 -7.81 -25.25 11.44
C VAL A 31 -9.21 -24.68 11.17
N ARG A 32 -9.69 -24.77 9.94
CA ARG A 32 -11.05 -24.33 9.58
C ARG A 32 -12.13 -25.13 10.32
N LEU A 33 -11.99 -26.45 10.38
CA LEU A 33 -12.95 -27.32 11.09
C LEU A 33 -12.94 -27.06 12.60
N GLN A 34 -11.76 -26.93 13.21
CA GLN A 34 -11.65 -26.58 14.63
C GLN A 34 -12.35 -25.26 14.97
N TYR A 35 -12.21 -24.26 14.11
CA TYR A 35 -12.92 -22.99 14.29
C TYR A 35 -14.45 -23.14 14.18
N GLN A 36 -14.93 -23.94 13.23
CA GLN A 36 -16.37 -24.22 13.09
C GLN A 36 -16.93 -24.94 14.32
N PHE A 37 -16.22 -25.95 14.82
CA PHE A 37 -16.61 -26.63 16.06
C PHE A 37 -16.66 -25.67 17.25
N ALA A 38 -15.66 -24.80 17.41
CA ALA A 38 -15.65 -23.80 18.48
C ALA A 38 -16.86 -22.83 18.37
N LEU A 39 -17.22 -22.41 17.17
CA LEU A 39 -18.41 -21.58 16.93
C LEU A 39 -19.71 -22.32 17.30
N ASP A 40 -19.82 -23.61 16.94
CA ASP A 40 -21.03 -24.40 17.22
C ASP A 40 -21.20 -24.68 18.71
N VAL A 41 -20.11 -24.85 19.45
CA VAL A 41 -20.13 -24.97 20.92
C VAL A 41 -20.64 -23.68 21.57
N VAL A 42 -20.12 -22.51 21.18
CA VAL A 42 -20.58 -21.21 21.72
C VAL A 42 -22.06 -20.97 21.41
N LYS A 43 -22.51 -21.30 20.19
CA LYS A 43 -23.92 -21.18 19.80
C LYS A 43 -24.85 -22.05 20.66
N LYS A 44 -24.42 -23.26 21.05
CA LYS A 44 -25.23 -24.19 21.86
C LYS A 44 -25.32 -23.79 23.33
N ILE A 45 -24.28 -23.18 23.87
CA ILE A 45 -24.20 -22.84 25.30
C ILE A 45 -24.92 -21.52 25.62
N ASN A 46 -25.38 -20.75 24.61
CA ASN A 46 -26.01 -19.42 24.76
C ASN A 46 -25.20 -18.46 25.66
N SER A 47 -23.91 -18.72 25.86
CA SER A 47 -23.05 -17.90 26.69
C SER A 47 -22.55 -16.71 25.88
N LYS A 48 -22.57 -15.52 26.49
CA LYS A 48 -21.93 -14.31 25.95
C LYS A 48 -20.40 -14.36 26.03
N GLU A 49 -19.82 -15.50 26.41
CA GLU A 49 -18.37 -15.63 26.56
C GLU A 49 -17.65 -15.72 25.20
N THR A 50 -16.48 -15.10 25.22
CA THR A 50 -15.48 -14.87 24.16
C THR A 50 -15.70 -15.65 22.86
N THR A 51 -16.23 -14.95 21.84
CA THR A 51 -16.34 -15.49 20.48
C THR A 51 -14.96 -15.91 19.97
N PRO A 52 -14.77 -17.14 19.47
CA PRO A 52 -13.49 -17.59 18.96
C PRO A 52 -13.02 -16.66 17.83
N ILE A 53 -11.75 -16.28 17.87
CA ILE A 53 -11.16 -15.39 16.88
C ILE A 53 -11.03 -16.14 15.56
N CYS A 54 -11.53 -15.56 14.47
CA CYS A 54 -11.43 -16.17 13.15
C CYS A 54 -9.95 -16.37 12.76
N PRO A 55 -9.51 -17.62 12.53
CA PRO A 55 -8.12 -17.89 12.19
C PRO A 55 -7.78 -17.24 10.85
N ARG A 56 -6.59 -16.63 10.78
CA ARG A 56 -6.12 -15.93 9.60
C ARG A 56 -5.02 -16.74 8.91
N GLY A 57 -5.18 -17.01 7.62
CA GLY A 57 -4.15 -17.70 6.84
C GLY A 57 -2.86 -16.87 6.73
N HIS A 58 -1.73 -17.54 6.58
CA HIS A 58 -0.42 -16.90 6.44
C HIS A 58 -0.37 -15.97 5.21
N LEU A 59 0.30 -14.82 5.33
CA LEU A 59 0.52 -13.87 4.24
C LEU A 59 1.79 -14.24 3.48
N TYR A 60 1.75 -14.28 2.16
CA TYR A 60 2.92 -14.51 1.32
C TYR A 60 3.03 -13.42 0.26
N PHE A 61 4.23 -13.14 -0.21
CA PHE A 61 4.45 -12.17 -1.28
C PHE A 61 3.73 -12.60 -2.56
N CYS A 62 3.11 -11.64 -3.23
CA CYS A 62 2.58 -11.84 -4.57
C CYS A 62 3.76 -12.00 -5.53
N LEU A 63 3.81 -13.16 -6.21
CA LEU A 63 4.90 -13.49 -7.13
C LEU A 63 4.88 -12.60 -8.37
N LYS A 64 3.69 -12.21 -8.87
CA LYS A 64 3.56 -11.36 -10.06
C LYS A 64 4.19 -9.97 -9.90
N CYS A 65 4.16 -9.40 -8.71
CA CYS A 65 4.73 -8.07 -8.44
C CYS A 65 5.92 -8.10 -7.47
N SER A 66 6.42 -9.29 -7.14
CA SER A 66 7.52 -9.50 -6.18
C SER A 66 7.34 -8.75 -4.86
N GLY A 67 6.10 -8.67 -4.36
CA GLY A 67 5.80 -7.98 -3.11
C GLY A 67 5.53 -6.48 -3.20
N SER A 68 5.77 -5.82 -4.33
CA SER A 68 5.61 -4.35 -4.47
C SER A 68 4.16 -3.89 -4.50
N GLY A 69 3.24 -4.75 -4.94
CA GLY A 69 1.86 -4.38 -5.21
C GLY A 69 1.65 -3.63 -6.54
N LEU A 70 2.72 -3.33 -7.27
CA LEU A 70 2.68 -2.59 -8.54
C LEU A 70 3.26 -3.43 -9.68
N VAL A 71 2.84 -3.15 -10.90
CA VAL A 71 3.38 -3.72 -12.14
C VAL A 71 3.59 -2.61 -13.15
N SER A 72 4.61 -2.76 -14.01
CA SER A 72 4.86 -1.79 -15.09
C SER A 72 3.67 -1.71 -16.05
N ALA A 73 3.41 -0.50 -16.53
CA ALA A 73 2.35 -0.18 -17.47
C ALA A 73 2.90 0.67 -18.62
N SER A 74 2.22 0.64 -19.77
CA SER A 74 2.56 1.51 -20.91
C SER A 74 2.17 2.96 -20.63
N HIS A 75 1.03 3.17 -19.99
CA HIS A 75 0.47 4.49 -19.67
C HIS A 75 0.12 4.58 -18.18
N PRO A 76 0.12 5.79 -17.59
CA PRO A 76 -0.38 5.96 -16.24
C PRO A 76 -1.87 5.58 -16.17
N PRO A 77 -2.35 5.07 -15.02
CA PRO A 77 -3.77 4.80 -14.84
C PRO A 77 -4.58 6.09 -14.99
N GLN A 78 -5.71 6.01 -15.68
CA GLN A 78 -6.66 7.11 -15.69
C GLN A 78 -7.30 7.25 -14.31
N ALA A 79 -7.54 8.49 -13.89
CA ALA A 79 -8.24 8.75 -12.65
C ALA A 79 -9.71 8.29 -12.76
N ASP A 80 -10.14 7.49 -11.81
CA ASP A 80 -11.51 6.99 -11.67
C ASP A 80 -12.28 7.97 -10.78
N THR A 81 -13.01 8.87 -11.44
CA THR A 81 -13.86 9.89 -10.79
C THR A 81 -15.25 9.36 -10.44
N GLU A 82 -15.59 8.13 -10.82
CA GLU A 82 -16.89 7.53 -10.55
C GLU A 82 -16.88 6.78 -9.22
N ASN A 83 -15.82 6.00 -8.96
CA ASN A 83 -15.74 5.13 -7.78
C ASN A 83 -14.91 5.71 -6.63
N TYR A 84 -14.13 6.78 -6.87
CA TYR A 84 -13.29 7.41 -5.84
C TYR A 84 -13.61 8.89 -5.62
N PRO A 85 -13.50 9.37 -4.36
CA PRO A 85 -13.60 10.78 -4.07
C PRO A 85 -12.39 11.55 -4.60
N HIS A 86 -12.59 12.83 -4.93
CA HIS A 86 -11.49 13.73 -5.24
C HIS A 86 -10.76 14.15 -3.97
N VAL A 87 -9.46 13.85 -3.87
CA VAL A 87 -8.66 14.09 -2.66
C VAL A 87 -7.90 15.41 -2.75
N ALA A 88 -8.01 16.27 -1.73
CA ALA A 88 -7.12 17.42 -1.57
C ALA A 88 -5.95 17.03 -0.67
N ILE A 89 -4.73 17.09 -1.21
CA ILE A 89 -3.48 16.85 -0.46
C ILE A 89 -2.90 18.22 -0.10
N ILE A 90 -2.79 18.53 1.19
CA ILE A 90 -2.31 19.82 1.68
C ILE A 90 -0.88 19.67 2.21
N GLY A 91 0.07 20.28 1.52
CA GLY A 91 1.50 20.08 1.69
C GLY A 91 2.09 19.33 0.50
N GLY A 92 3.28 19.72 0.08
CA GLY A 92 4.09 19.14 -1.00
C GLY A 92 5.40 18.57 -0.50
N GLY A 93 5.42 18.08 0.75
CA GLY A 93 6.58 17.38 1.30
C GLY A 93 6.76 16.00 0.66
N ILE A 94 7.88 15.33 0.96
CA ILE A 94 8.18 13.99 0.41
C ILE A 94 7.06 12.96 0.69
N GLY A 95 6.41 13.05 1.86
CA GLY A 95 5.30 12.16 2.21
C GLY A 95 4.05 12.43 1.37
N ASP A 96 3.70 13.70 1.19
CA ASP A 96 2.54 14.12 0.42
C ASP A 96 2.70 13.83 -1.06
N VAL A 97 3.89 14.07 -1.61
CA VAL A 97 4.23 13.71 -2.99
C VAL A 97 4.25 12.19 -3.18
N ALA A 98 4.78 11.42 -2.22
CA ALA A 98 4.71 9.97 -2.27
C ALA A 98 3.25 9.47 -2.23
N PHE A 99 2.38 10.13 -1.46
CA PHE A 99 0.96 9.84 -1.43
C PHE A 99 0.26 10.18 -2.75
N ALA A 100 0.56 11.34 -3.35
CA ALA A 100 0.09 11.71 -4.68
C ALA A 100 0.48 10.66 -5.75
N VAL A 101 1.74 10.19 -5.73
CA VAL A 101 2.20 9.11 -6.62
C VAL A 101 1.43 7.80 -6.36
N ALA A 102 1.16 7.47 -5.10
CA ALA A 102 0.35 6.32 -4.74
C ALA A 102 -1.11 6.42 -5.24
N CYS A 103 -1.68 7.64 -5.27
CA CYS A 103 -2.98 7.93 -5.87
C CYS A 103 -2.95 7.73 -7.39
N ILE A 104 -1.91 8.21 -8.09
CA ILE A 104 -1.73 7.98 -9.54
C ILE A 104 -1.75 6.49 -9.85
N HIS A 105 -0.95 5.69 -9.15
CA HIS A 105 -0.87 4.24 -9.38
C HIS A 105 -2.20 3.52 -9.21
N ARG A 106 -3.13 4.09 -8.42
CA ARG A 106 -4.44 3.52 -8.08
C ARG A 106 -5.59 4.19 -8.82
N GLY A 107 -5.33 5.18 -9.68
CA GLY A 107 -6.37 5.95 -10.37
C GLY A 107 -7.23 6.78 -9.41
N ILE A 108 -6.71 7.19 -8.25
CA ILE A 108 -7.48 8.03 -7.32
C ILE A 108 -7.31 9.51 -7.74
N PRO A 109 -8.39 10.25 -8.01
CA PRO A 109 -8.29 11.65 -8.40
C PRO A 109 -7.86 12.51 -7.21
N PHE A 110 -6.91 13.43 -7.42
CA PHE A 110 -6.44 14.32 -6.36
C PHE A 110 -5.96 15.67 -6.89
N LYS A 111 -5.81 16.62 -5.98
CA LYS A 111 -5.10 17.88 -6.18
C LYS A 111 -4.13 18.12 -5.03
N LEU A 112 -2.87 18.37 -5.37
CA LEU A 112 -1.81 18.69 -4.41
C LEU A 112 -1.68 20.21 -4.28
N TYR A 113 -1.69 20.71 -3.05
CA TYR A 113 -1.51 22.11 -2.72
C TYR A 113 -0.23 22.25 -1.89
N GLU A 114 0.69 23.09 -2.34
CA GLU A 114 1.89 23.45 -1.57
C GLU A 114 1.87 24.95 -1.31
N ARG A 115 2.36 25.35 -0.13
CA ARG A 115 2.43 26.75 0.27
C ARG A 115 3.51 27.51 -0.51
N ASN A 116 4.63 26.84 -0.79
CA ASN A 116 5.70 27.42 -1.59
C ASN A 116 5.26 27.61 -3.05
N SER A 117 5.62 28.75 -3.60
CA SER A 117 5.51 29.11 -5.01
C SER A 117 6.41 28.29 -5.94
N SER A 118 7.52 27.77 -5.42
CA SER A 118 8.47 26.95 -6.18
C SER A 118 9.13 25.87 -5.32
N PHE A 119 9.67 24.84 -5.98
CA PHE A 119 10.34 23.73 -5.31
C PHE A 119 11.57 24.18 -4.50
N ASP A 120 12.31 25.18 -4.99
CA ASP A 120 13.55 25.67 -4.41
C ASP A 120 13.36 26.81 -3.39
N GLU A 121 12.12 27.21 -3.10
CA GLU A 121 11.84 28.34 -2.20
C GLU A 121 12.33 28.11 -0.77
N ARG A 122 12.41 26.86 -0.33
CA ARG A 122 13.03 26.48 0.95
C ARG A 122 14.18 25.56 0.70
N ASN A 123 15.27 25.78 1.44
CA ASN A 123 16.34 24.79 1.56
C ASN A 123 15.74 23.45 1.99
N GLN A 124 15.72 22.49 1.07
CA GLN A 124 15.27 21.13 1.32
C GLN A 124 16.17 20.58 2.43
N GLY A 125 15.61 20.44 3.64
CA GLY A 125 16.40 20.31 4.86
C GLY A 125 17.44 19.18 4.80
N TYR A 126 18.66 19.52 5.21
CA TYR A 126 19.81 18.63 5.45
C TYR A 126 19.57 17.66 6.65
N GLY A 127 18.36 17.12 6.80
CA GLY A 127 17.88 16.50 8.04
C GLY A 127 17.27 15.09 7.91
N ARG A 128 17.22 14.50 6.71
CA ARG A 128 16.70 13.12 6.52
C ARG A 128 17.58 12.16 5.73
N THR A 129 18.78 12.56 5.34
CA THR A 129 19.66 11.74 4.48
C THR A 129 20.86 11.10 5.19
N LEU A 130 21.22 11.49 6.42
CA LEU A 130 22.43 10.96 7.10
C LEU A 130 22.19 10.32 8.48
N GLN A 131 21.29 10.85 9.32
CA GLN A 131 21.12 10.33 10.69
C GLN A 131 20.25 9.06 10.80
N GLN A 132 19.48 8.70 9.76
CA GLN A 132 18.79 7.40 9.71
C GLN A 132 19.61 6.34 8.97
N ALA A 133 20.45 6.72 8.00
CA ALA A 133 21.37 5.81 7.32
C ALA A 133 22.45 5.27 8.28
N SER A 134 22.97 6.09 9.19
CA SER A 134 23.97 5.66 10.18
C SER A 134 23.44 4.66 11.22
N LYS A 135 22.13 4.70 11.55
CA LYS A 135 21.51 3.72 12.46
C LYS A 135 21.16 2.39 11.80
N VAL A 136 21.18 2.30 10.48
CA VAL A 136 20.89 1.06 9.72
C VAL A 136 22.18 0.35 9.29
N VAL A 137 23.33 1.05 9.29
CA VAL A 137 24.65 0.48 8.98
C VAL A 137 25.40 0.01 10.24
N ALA A 138 24.90 0.32 11.43
CA ALA A 138 25.44 -0.17 12.70
C ALA A 138 24.57 -1.31 13.27
N GLY A 139 24.80 -2.54 12.79
CA GLY A 139 24.31 -3.78 13.41
C GLY A 139 23.49 -4.67 12.48
#